data_AF-A0A9W7LUA1-F1
#
_entry.id   AF-A0A9W7LUA1-F1
#
_cell.length_a   1.000
_cell.length_b   1.000
_cell.length_c   1.000
_cell.angle_alpha   90.00
_cell.angle_beta   90.00
_cell.angle_gamma   90.00
#
_symmetry.space_group_name_H-M   'P 1'
#
loop_
_entity.id
_entity.type
_entity.pdbx_description
1 polymer ?
#
loop_
_entity_poly.entity_id
_entity_poly.type
_entity_poly.pdbx_seq_one_letter_code
_entity_poly.pdbx_strand_id
1 'polypeptide(L)'
;MREVPKQTVMAVKSYQNQAHLLVKNYLFADPLVPYTSILGGILACKVAYDLTQLISSFYSKTYPGLTKIQRVEWNNRGISTVHAVFISALSLYFVFGSNLFSDELAGLLVFRSSPLSTFGLGVSVGYFLSDLGMILWLYPSLGGIEYVIHHTLSGIAVAYSMFTGEAQLYTYMVLISEVTTPEINIRWYLDTAGMKRSTAYLINGVVIFLAWLIARVLLFGYMFYHVYLHYTQVIKMHAFGYMLVFGVPSVLAIMNLVWFGKIIKGVVKVLSKRR
;
A
#
# COMPACT_ATOMS: atom_id res chain seq x y z
N MET A 1 12.77 40.98 -19.64
CA MET A 1 12.10 40.13 -18.63
C MET A 1 10.82 40.85 -18.24
N ARG A 2 9.62 40.28 -18.48
CA ARG A 2 8.35 40.91 -18.05
C ARG A 2 8.19 40.72 -16.55
N GLU A 3 8.13 41.80 -15.79
CA GLU A 3 7.84 41.76 -14.36
C GLU A 3 6.43 41.21 -14.12
N VAL A 4 6.32 40.26 -13.21
CA VAL A 4 5.04 39.66 -12.82
C VAL A 4 4.22 40.73 -12.06
N PRO A 5 2.95 40.98 -12.42
CA PRO A 5 2.13 42.00 -11.76
C PRO A 5 2.02 41.76 -10.25
N LYS A 6 2.16 42.81 -9.44
CA LYS A 6 2.08 42.73 -7.96
C LYS A 6 0.81 42.03 -7.46
N GLN A 7 -0.32 42.18 -8.16
CA GLN A 7 -1.57 41.49 -7.84
C GLN A 7 -1.46 39.96 -7.95
N THR A 8 -0.76 39.45 -8.97
CA THR A 8 -0.52 38.02 -9.16
C THR A 8 0.37 37.46 -8.04
N VAL A 9 1.39 38.21 -7.62
CA VAL A 9 2.28 37.81 -6.52
C VAL A 9 1.54 37.77 -5.17
N MET A 10 0.66 38.73 -4.92
CA MET A 10 -0.18 38.76 -3.71
C MET A 10 -1.21 37.63 -3.69
N ALA A 11 -1.84 37.33 -4.84
CA ALA A 11 -2.78 36.22 -4.96
C ALA A 11 -2.10 34.87 -4.68
N VAL A 12 -0.92 34.63 -5.27
CA VAL A 12 -0.14 33.40 -5.04
C VAL A 12 0.25 33.26 -3.57
N LYS A 13 0.71 34.33 -2.91
CA LYS A 13 0.99 34.32 -1.47
C LYS A 13 -0.25 34.07 -0.62
N SER A 14 -1.41 34.60 -1.02
CA SER A 14 -2.68 34.35 -0.35
C SER A 14 -3.10 32.89 -0.45
N TYR A 15 -3.02 32.28 -1.64
CA TYR A 15 -3.29 30.86 -1.83
C TYR A 15 -2.31 29.97 -1.07
N GLN A 16 -1.01 30.31 -1.07
CA GLN A 16 0.00 29.59 -0.28
C GLN A 16 -0.28 29.69 1.22
N ASN A 17 -0.67 30.87 1.72
CA ASN A 17 -1.03 31.06 3.12
C ASN A 17 -2.33 30.32 3.48
N GLN A 18 -3.34 30.32 2.61
CA GLN A 18 -4.57 29.57 2.81
C GLN A 18 -4.33 28.07 2.77
N ALA A 19 -3.53 27.57 1.83
CA ALA A 19 -3.13 26.17 1.77
C ALA A 19 -2.30 25.78 3.00
N HIS A 20 -1.38 26.63 3.44
CA HIS A 20 -0.59 26.42 4.64
C HIS A 20 -1.45 26.45 5.92
N LEU A 21 -2.46 27.33 6.00
CA LEU A 21 -3.44 27.36 7.10
C LEU A 21 -4.38 26.16 7.08
N LEU A 22 -4.82 25.73 5.90
CA LEU A 22 -5.64 24.54 5.73
C LEU A 22 -4.84 23.29 6.12
N VAL A 23 -3.59 23.18 5.69
CA VAL A 23 -2.66 22.14 6.12
C VAL A 23 -2.44 22.24 7.62
N LYS A 24 -2.12 23.41 8.17
CA LYS A 24 -1.84 23.55 9.60
C LYS A 24 -3.05 23.24 10.49
N ASN A 25 -4.26 23.64 10.09
CA ASN A 25 -5.47 23.46 10.91
C ASN A 25 -6.17 22.12 10.68
N TYR A 26 -6.16 21.59 9.45
CA TYR A 26 -6.83 20.33 9.10
C TYR A 26 -5.90 19.12 9.27
N LEU A 27 -4.60 19.26 8.94
CA LEU A 27 -3.63 18.17 9.10
C LEU A 27 -3.01 18.09 10.49
N PHE A 28 -3.14 19.05 11.42
CA PHE A 28 -2.44 18.97 12.73
C PHE A 28 -3.31 19.03 13.99
N ALA A 29 -4.65 19.12 13.90
CA ALA A 29 -5.46 19.42 15.11
C ALA A 29 -6.75 18.62 15.35
N ASP A 30 -7.18 17.67 14.50
CA ASP A 30 -8.60 17.27 14.54
C ASP A 30 -8.87 15.75 14.71
N PRO A 31 -9.76 15.34 15.65
CA PRO A 31 -10.42 14.02 15.67
C PRO A 31 -10.97 13.54 14.31
N LEU A 32 -11.14 14.46 13.34
CA LEU A 32 -11.64 14.18 12.00
C LEU A 32 -10.62 13.58 11.02
N VAL A 33 -9.31 13.63 11.29
CA VAL A 33 -8.27 13.14 10.35
C VAL A 33 -8.50 11.67 9.92
N PRO A 34 -8.77 10.71 10.82
CA PRO A 34 -9.06 9.32 10.43
C PRO A 34 -10.25 9.21 9.47
N TYR A 35 -11.36 9.89 9.77
CA TYR A 35 -12.59 9.77 8.98
C TYR A 35 -12.47 10.42 7.60
N THR A 36 -11.88 11.62 7.55
CA THR A 36 -11.67 12.36 6.30
C THR A 36 -10.66 11.67 5.39
N SER A 37 -9.62 11.05 5.96
CA SER A 37 -8.64 10.27 5.19
C SER A 37 -9.21 8.97 4.64
N ILE A 38 -10.11 8.28 5.36
CA ILE A 38 -10.85 7.12 4.81
C ILE A 38 -11.68 7.54 3.59
N LEU A 39 -12.48 8.60 3.70
CA LEU A 39 -13.28 9.11 2.58
C LEU A 39 -12.40 9.56 1.42
N GLY A 40 -11.27 10.21 1.73
CA GLY A 40 -10.25 10.58 0.75
C GLY A 40 -9.66 9.37 0.02
N GLY A 41 -9.38 8.27 0.75
CA GLY A 41 -8.91 7.00 0.17
C GLY A 41 -9.93 6.36 -0.77
N ILE A 42 -11.21 6.33 -0.40
CA ILE A 42 -12.30 5.81 -1.25
C ILE A 42 -12.43 6.66 -2.53
N LEU A 43 -12.43 8.00 -2.39
CA LEU A 43 -12.47 8.90 -3.53
C LEU A 43 -11.24 8.72 -4.44
N ALA A 44 -10.04 8.61 -3.86
CA ALA A 44 -8.81 8.36 -4.59
C ALA A 44 -8.89 7.04 -5.38
N CYS A 45 -9.51 5.99 -4.82
CA CYS A 45 -9.74 4.74 -5.54
C CYS A 45 -10.63 4.95 -6.77
N LYS A 46 -11.73 5.69 -6.64
CA LYS A 46 -12.61 6.00 -7.78
C LYS A 46 -11.88 6.79 -8.86
N VAL A 47 -11.12 7.81 -8.47
CA VAL A 47 -10.31 8.62 -9.40
C VAL A 47 -9.25 7.76 -10.09
N ALA A 48 -8.54 6.91 -9.35
CA ALA A 48 -7.53 6.01 -9.91
C ALA A 48 -8.14 5.01 -10.89
N TYR A 49 -9.33 4.48 -10.61
CA TYR A 49 -10.07 3.60 -11.51
C TYR A 49 -10.40 4.30 -12.83
N ASP A 50 -11.01 5.50 -12.75
CA ASP A 50 -11.43 6.26 -13.93
C ASP A 50 -10.23 6.70 -14.77
N LEU A 51 -9.16 7.15 -14.11
CA LEU A 51 -7.93 7.54 -14.78
C LEU A 51 -7.25 6.34 -15.45
N THR A 52 -7.24 5.17 -14.79
CA THR A 52 -6.71 3.93 -15.38
C THR A 52 -7.51 3.54 -16.61
N GLN A 53 -8.85 3.62 -16.54
CA GLN A 53 -9.73 3.37 -17.67
C GLN A 53 -9.45 4.34 -18.82
N LEU A 54 -9.35 5.65 -18.52
CA LEU A 54 -9.09 6.69 -19.49
C LEU A 54 -7.76 6.47 -20.19
N ILE A 55 -6.66 6.38 -19.44
CA ILE A 55 -5.31 6.17 -19.98
C ILE A 55 -5.26 4.87 -20.78
N SER A 56 -5.81 3.78 -20.25
CA SER A 56 -5.78 2.48 -20.95
C SER A 56 -6.54 2.51 -22.26
N SER A 57 -7.66 3.25 -22.35
CA SER A 57 -8.43 3.37 -23.58
C SER A 57 -7.68 4.07 -24.72
N PHE A 58 -6.76 5.01 -24.39
CA PHE A 58 -5.96 5.73 -25.37
C PHE A 58 -4.63 5.04 -25.68
N TYR A 59 -3.98 4.44 -24.68
CA TYR A 59 -2.59 4.00 -24.80
C TYR A 59 -2.40 2.47 -24.86
N SER A 60 -3.42 1.67 -24.51
CA SER A 60 -3.33 0.21 -24.58
C SER A 60 -4.11 -0.34 -25.76
N LYS A 61 -3.40 -0.95 -26.72
CA LYS A 61 -4.03 -1.67 -27.86
C LYS A 61 -4.83 -2.89 -27.40
N THR A 62 -4.49 -3.45 -26.25
CA THR A 62 -5.15 -4.63 -25.65
C THR A 62 -6.50 -4.27 -25.05
N TYR A 63 -6.60 -3.10 -24.40
CA TYR A 63 -7.72 -2.74 -23.54
C TYR A 63 -9.10 -2.74 -24.24
N PRO A 64 -9.26 -2.21 -25.47
CA PRO A 64 -10.53 -2.27 -26.20
C PRO A 64 -11.00 -3.71 -26.50
N GLY A 65 -10.08 -4.67 -26.61
CA GLY A 65 -10.40 -6.08 -26.89
C GLY A 65 -10.79 -6.90 -25.66
N LEU A 66 -10.65 -6.35 -24.45
CA LEU A 66 -10.94 -7.07 -23.21
C LEU A 66 -12.44 -7.24 -22.97
N THR A 67 -12.82 -8.38 -22.39
CA THR A 67 -14.18 -8.62 -21.89
C THR A 67 -14.53 -7.64 -20.77
N LYS A 68 -15.83 -7.48 -20.48
CA LYS A 68 -16.29 -6.58 -19.41
C LYS A 68 -15.60 -6.87 -18.07
N ILE A 69 -15.49 -8.14 -17.69
CA ILE A 69 -14.86 -8.52 -16.42
C ILE A 69 -13.35 -8.26 -16.41
N GLN A 70 -12.66 -8.54 -17.52
CA GLN A 70 -11.23 -8.25 -17.64
C GLN A 70 -10.93 -6.75 -17.60
N ARG A 71 -11.80 -5.89 -18.15
CA ARG A 71 -11.64 -4.44 -18.02
C ARG A 71 -11.80 -3.99 -16.57
N VAL A 72 -12.74 -4.58 -15.83
CA VAL A 72 -12.90 -4.28 -14.40
C VAL A 72 -11.65 -4.71 -13.63
N GLU A 73 -11.14 -5.92 -13.84
CA GLU A 73 -9.88 -6.36 -13.21
C GLU A 73 -8.70 -5.47 -13.61
N TRP A 74 -8.59 -5.12 -14.89
CA TRP A 74 -7.56 -4.23 -15.41
C TRP A 74 -7.55 -2.88 -14.69
N ASN A 75 -8.72 -2.27 -14.52
CA ASN A 75 -8.85 -0.98 -13.86
C ASN A 75 -8.66 -1.09 -12.33
N ASN A 76 -9.12 -2.18 -11.72
CA ASN A 76 -8.90 -2.46 -10.30
C ASN A 76 -7.40 -2.61 -9.97
N ARG A 77 -6.62 -3.22 -10.86
CA ARG A 77 -5.16 -3.27 -10.77
C ARG A 77 -4.50 -1.90 -10.87
N GLY A 78 -5.16 -0.94 -11.53
CA GLY A 78 -4.73 0.46 -11.54
C GLY A 78 -4.88 1.09 -10.16
N ILE A 79 -6.02 0.88 -9.50
CA ILE A 79 -6.25 1.34 -8.11
C ILE A 79 -5.14 0.81 -7.19
N SER A 80 -4.96 -0.51 -7.14
CA SER A 80 -3.98 -1.15 -6.24
C SER A 80 -2.54 -0.73 -6.55
N THR A 81 -2.20 -0.47 -7.82
CA THR A 81 -0.87 0.07 -8.18
C THR A 81 -0.66 1.48 -7.62
N VAL A 82 -1.64 2.37 -7.75
CA VAL A 82 -1.55 3.75 -7.23
C VAL A 82 -1.44 3.76 -5.71
N HIS A 83 -2.28 2.99 -5.03
CA HIS A 83 -2.22 2.85 -3.57
C HIS A 83 -0.89 2.26 -3.12
N ALA A 84 -0.43 1.17 -3.75
CA ALA A 84 0.80 0.51 -3.39
C ALA A 84 2.02 1.45 -3.49
N VAL A 85 2.12 2.24 -4.56
CA VAL A 85 3.19 3.24 -4.71
C VAL A 85 3.12 4.29 -3.59
N PHE A 86 1.93 4.84 -3.35
CA PHE A 86 1.71 5.84 -2.30
C PHE A 86 2.10 5.30 -0.91
N ILE A 87 1.53 4.17 -0.50
CA ILE A 87 1.73 3.66 0.85
C ILE A 87 3.14 3.12 1.05
N SER A 88 3.76 2.51 0.03
CA SER A 88 5.14 2.03 0.14
C SER A 88 6.12 3.18 0.32
N ALA A 89 5.97 4.26 -0.46
CA ALA A 89 6.81 5.45 -0.31
C ALA A 89 6.65 6.08 1.08
N LEU A 90 5.40 6.21 1.55
CA LEU A 90 5.13 6.76 2.87
C LEU A 90 5.64 5.85 4.00
N SER A 91 5.52 4.53 3.84
CA SER A 91 6.02 3.55 4.80
C SER A 91 7.54 3.59 4.90
N LEU A 92 8.25 3.64 3.77
CA LEU A 92 9.71 3.78 3.73
C LEU A 92 10.15 5.09 4.38
N TYR A 93 9.45 6.19 4.11
CA TYR A 93 9.69 7.47 4.78
C TYR A 93 9.53 7.35 6.29
N PHE A 94 8.44 6.78 6.80
CA PHE A 94 8.24 6.70 8.24
C PHE A 94 9.21 5.75 8.94
N VAL A 95 9.46 4.58 8.35
CA VAL A 95 10.31 3.54 8.95
C VAL A 95 11.79 3.91 8.91
N PHE A 96 12.27 4.57 7.85
CA PHE A 96 13.71 4.81 7.65
C PHE A 96 14.11 6.28 7.52
N GLY A 97 13.21 7.15 7.04
CA GLY A 97 13.53 8.55 6.74
C GLY A 97 13.07 9.57 7.78
N SER A 98 12.15 9.19 8.66
CA SER A 98 11.54 10.06 9.65
C SER A 98 12.06 9.77 11.06
N ASN A 99 12.11 10.81 11.90
CA ASN A 99 12.46 10.65 13.32
C ASN A 99 11.29 10.16 14.18
N LEU A 100 10.09 9.93 13.60
CA LEU A 100 8.88 9.57 14.37
C LEU A 100 9.09 8.31 15.22
N PHE A 101 9.85 7.35 14.70
CA PHE A 101 10.11 6.06 15.31
C PHE A 101 11.57 5.87 15.74
N SER A 102 12.35 6.96 15.89
CA SER A 102 13.73 6.89 16.37
C SER A 102 13.81 6.57 17.87
N ASP A 103 14.74 5.71 18.28
CA ASP A 103 14.95 5.34 19.69
C ASP A 103 15.37 6.53 20.57
N GLU A 104 15.84 7.63 19.97
CA GLU A 104 16.25 8.85 20.68
C GLU A 104 15.07 9.67 21.21
N LEU A 105 13.85 9.48 20.67
CA LEU A 105 12.67 10.18 21.15
C LEU A 105 12.22 9.63 22.51
N ALA A 106 11.64 10.49 23.35
CA ALA A 106 11.01 10.07 24.59
C ALA A 106 9.68 9.32 24.34
N GLY A 107 9.26 8.49 25.29
CA GLY A 107 8.02 7.71 25.22
C GLY A 107 8.17 6.37 24.50
N LEU A 108 7.12 5.54 24.55
CA LEU A 108 7.16 4.18 24.01
C LEU A 108 6.86 4.20 22.51
N LEU A 109 7.70 3.51 21.73
CA LEU A 109 7.64 3.40 20.28
C LEU A 109 6.27 2.97 19.78
N VAL A 110 5.65 2.02 20.49
CA VAL A 110 4.34 1.44 20.16
C VAL A 110 3.18 2.42 20.28
N PHE A 111 3.37 3.58 20.91
CA PHE A 111 2.33 4.62 21.07
C PHE A 111 2.62 5.87 20.24
N ARG A 112 3.66 5.86 19.41
CA ARG A 112 4.01 7.02 18.59
C ARG A 112 3.20 7.05 17.32
N SER A 113 2.63 8.22 17.05
CA SER A 113 1.91 8.54 15.83
C SER A 113 2.04 10.02 15.54
N SER A 114 1.74 10.40 14.31
CA SER A 114 1.63 11.78 13.86
C SER A 114 0.35 11.91 13.02
N PRO A 115 -0.19 13.12 12.84
CA PRO A 115 -1.34 13.29 11.98
C PRO A 115 -1.10 12.85 10.53
N LEU A 116 0.11 13.06 9.99
CA LEU A 116 0.47 12.60 8.65
C LEU A 116 0.52 11.07 8.54
N SER A 117 1.01 10.39 9.60
CA SER A 117 1.03 8.94 9.62
C SER A 117 -0.39 8.38 9.75
N THR A 118 -1.20 8.92 10.65
CA THR A 118 -2.62 8.56 10.76
C THR A 118 -3.39 8.81 9.44
N PHE A 119 -3.14 9.93 8.77
CA PHE A 119 -3.72 10.22 7.44
C PHE A 119 -3.35 9.15 6.41
N GLY A 120 -2.07 8.76 6.32
CA GLY A 120 -1.61 7.73 5.39
C GLY A 120 -2.25 6.36 5.63
N LEU A 121 -2.39 5.98 6.89
CA LEU A 121 -3.11 4.76 7.27
C LEU A 121 -4.59 4.85 6.91
N GLY A 122 -5.25 5.99 7.11
CA GLY A 122 -6.66 6.16 6.76
C GLY A 122 -6.95 6.14 5.26
N VAL A 123 -6.07 6.72 4.44
CA VAL A 123 -6.11 6.52 2.98
C VAL A 123 -6.04 5.03 2.64
N SER A 124 -5.19 4.28 3.34
CA SER A 124 -5.06 2.83 3.14
C SER A 124 -6.29 2.05 3.60
N VAL A 125 -6.94 2.43 4.70
CA VAL A 125 -8.23 1.86 5.11
C VAL A 125 -9.29 2.07 4.03
N GLY A 126 -9.39 3.29 3.48
CA GLY A 126 -10.31 3.60 2.38
C GLY A 126 -10.06 2.75 1.13
N TYR A 127 -8.79 2.48 0.81
CA TYR A 127 -8.39 1.53 -0.23
C TYR A 127 -8.81 0.10 0.09
N PHE A 128 -8.46 -0.44 1.28
CA PHE A 128 -8.79 -1.80 1.67
C PHE A 128 -10.30 -2.06 1.64
N LEU A 129 -11.12 -1.09 2.06
CA LEU A 129 -12.58 -1.18 1.99
C LEU A 129 -13.08 -1.20 0.54
N SER A 130 -12.53 -0.34 -0.31
CA SER A 130 -12.92 -0.24 -1.73
C SER A 130 -12.55 -1.51 -2.49
N ASP A 131 -11.32 -2.00 -2.33
CA ASP A 131 -10.82 -3.19 -3.01
C ASP A 131 -11.51 -4.47 -2.50
N LEU A 132 -11.70 -4.61 -1.18
CA LEU A 132 -12.45 -5.73 -0.60
C LEU A 132 -13.91 -5.72 -1.08
N GLY A 133 -14.55 -4.56 -1.15
CA GLY A 133 -15.89 -4.42 -1.70
C GLY A 133 -15.99 -4.91 -3.14
N MET A 134 -15.02 -4.56 -3.98
CA MET A 134 -14.96 -5.04 -5.37
C MET A 134 -14.69 -6.55 -5.45
N ILE A 135 -13.75 -7.08 -4.65
CA ILE A 135 -13.45 -8.51 -4.58
C ILE A 135 -14.68 -9.31 -4.20
N LEU A 136 -15.43 -8.88 -3.18
CA LEU A 136 -16.64 -9.56 -2.73
C LEU A 136 -17.78 -9.46 -3.76
N TRP A 137 -17.98 -8.29 -4.35
CA TRP A 137 -19.03 -8.08 -5.35
C TRP A 137 -18.84 -8.92 -6.62
N LEU A 138 -17.59 -9.13 -7.01
CA LEU A 138 -17.23 -9.85 -8.24
C LEU A 138 -16.63 -11.23 -7.96
N TYR A 139 -16.76 -11.74 -6.74
CA TYR A 139 -16.19 -13.01 -6.33
C TYR A 139 -16.72 -14.17 -7.20
N PRO A 140 -15.87 -15.10 -7.67
CA PRO A 140 -14.41 -15.20 -7.46
C PRO A 140 -13.57 -14.58 -8.58
N SER A 141 -14.15 -13.73 -9.44
CA SER A 141 -13.53 -13.25 -10.68
C SER A 141 -12.35 -12.30 -10.47
N LEU A 142 -12.36 -11.50 -9.39
CA LEU A 142 -11.27 -10.56 -9.08
C LEU A 142 -10.23 -11.10 -8.09
N GLY A 143 -10.50 -12.24 -7.45
CA GLY A 143 -9.62 -12.82 -6.45
C GLY A 143 -10.22 -14.05 -5.78
N GLY A 144 -9.33 -14.93 -5.29
CA GLY A 144 -9.68 -16.08 -4.46
C GLY A 144 -9.80 -15.73 -2.97
N ILE A 145 -10.08 -16.74 -2.15
CA ILE A 145 -10.23 -16.62 -0.70
C ILE A 145 -8.99 -16.04 -0.02
N GLU A 146 -7.80 -16.28 -0.58
CA GLU A 146 -6.55 -15.72 -0.08
C GLU A 146 -6.53 -14.18 -0.15
N TYR A 147 -7.16 -13.58 -1.17
CA TYR A 147 -7.26 -12.13 -1.29
C TYR A 147 -8.25 -11.54 -0.29
N VAL A 148 -9.36 -12.24 -0.03
CA VAL A 148 -10.34 -11.86 1.00
C VAL A 148 -9.67 -11.86 2.37
N ILE A 149 -9.01 -12.96 2.74
CA ILE A 149 -8.29 -13.08 4.02
C ILE A 149 -7.23 -12.00 4.16
N HIS A 150 -6.43 -11.79 3.12
CA HIS A 150 -5.39 -10.76 3.10
C HIS A 150 -5.97 -9.36 3.34
N HIS A 151 -6.98 -8.94 2.56
CA HIS A 151 -7.54 -7.60 2.65
C HIS A 151 -8.31 -7.38 3.95
N THR A 152 -9.04 -8.38 4.45
CA THR A 152 -9.75 -8.28 5.73
C THR A 152 -8.79 -8.14 6.91
N LEU A 153 -7.76 -9.01 7.01
CA LEU A 153 -6.80 -8.95 8.12
C LEU A 153 -5.96 -7.66 8.07
N SER A 154 -5.46 -7.29 6.89
CA SER A 154 -4.72 -6.03 6.70
C SER A 154 -5.59 -4.83 7.02
N GLY A 155 -6.83 -4.78 6.51
CA GLY A 155 -7.76 -3.69 6.76
C GLY A 155 -8.07 -3.49 8.24
N ILE A 156 -8.31 -4.58 9.00
CA ILE A 156 -8.56 -4.52 10.44
C ILE A 156 -7.32 -3.99 11.19
N ALA A 157 -6.13 -4.52 10.88
CA ALA A 157 -4.89 -4.08 11.54
C ALA A 157 -4.56 -2.61 11.27
N VAL A 158 -4.67 -2.20 10.01
CA VAL A 158 -4.42 -0.81 9.58
C VAL A 158 -5.44 0.14 10.21
N ALA A 159 -6.73 -0.22 10.23
CA ALA A 159 -7.77 0.58 10.86
C ALA A 159 -7.56 0.72 12.37
N TYR A 160 -7.20 -0.38 13.05
CA TYR A 160 -6.85 -0.34 14.47
C TYR A 160 -5.71 0.64 14.75
N SER A 161 -4.61 0.50 14.02
CA SER A 161 -3.41 1.32 14.19
C SER A 161 -3.65 2.81 13.87
N MET A 162 -4.54 3.09 12.90
CA MET A 162 -4.99 4.43 12.58
C MET A 162 -5.83 5.05 13.72
N PHE A 163 -6.87 4.35 14.20
CA PHE A 163 -7.81 4.91 15.18
C PHE A 163 -7.21 5.02 16.58
N THR A 164 -6.34 4.10 16.97
CA THR A 164 -5.74 4.06 18.31
C THR A 164 -4.39 4.77 18.40
N GLY A 165 -3.73 4.99 17.26
CA GLY A 165 -2.35 5.47 17.21
C GLY A 165 -1.31 4.42 17.63
N GLU A 166 -1.73 3.20 17.97
CA GLU A 166 -0.82 2.16 18.42
C GLU A 166 -0.19 1.38 17.27
N ALA A 167 1.04 0.88 17.51
CA ALA A 167 1.79 0.01 16.61
C ALA A 167 1.95 0.52 15.17
N GLN A 168 1.87 1.84 14.94
CA GLN A 168 2.00 2.41 13.59
C GLN A 168 3.32 2.02 12.92
N LEU A 169 4.42 1.94 13.67
CA LEU A 169 5.70 1.44 13.14
C LEU A 169 5.55 0.05 12.50
N TYR A 170 4.97 -0.92 13.22
CA TYR A 170 4.83 -2.29 12.74
C TYR A 170 3.85 -2.39 11.59
N THR A 171 2.77 -1.60 11.63
CA THR A 171 1.85 -1.45 10.49
C THR A 171 2.59 -0.95 9.25
N TYR A 172 3.43 0.08 9.38
CA TYR A 172 4.23 0.58 8.25
C TYR A 172 5.30 -0.39 7.78
N MET A 173 5.97 -1.12 8.69
CA MET A 173 6.90 -2.19 8.29
C MET A 173 6.19 -3.24 7.43
N VAL A 174 4.97 -3.64 7.79
CA VAL A 174 4.16 -4.57 6.98
C VAL A 174 3.74 -3.92 5.65
N LEU A 175 3.31 -2.66 5.64
CA LEU A 175 2.85 -1.96 4.44
C LEU A 175 3.96 -1.69 3.41
N ILE A 176 5.24 -1.69 3.78
CA ILE A 176 6.35 -1.71 2.80
C ILE A 176 6.21 -2.89 1.84
N SER A 177 5.60 -4.00 2.26
CA SER A 177 5.38 -5.17 1.39
C SER A 177 4.44 -4.92 0.20
N GLU A 178 3.69 -3.81 0.20
CA GLU A 178 2.94 -3.34 -0.96
C GLU A 178 3.84 -2.92 -2.12
N VAL A 179 5.15 -2.71 -1.88
CA VAL A 179 6.11 -2.38 -2.95
C VAL A 179 6.18 -3.44 -4.03
N THR A 180 5.72 -4.67 -3.77
CA THR A 180 5.67 -5.77 -4.76
C THR A 180 4.41 -5.76 -5.62
N THR A 181 3.36 -5.04 -5.20
CA THR A 181 2.03 -5.05 -5.84
C THR A 181 2.09 -4.48 -7.27
N PRO A 182 2.78 -3.36 -7.56
CA PRO A 182 2.96 -2.86 -8.92
C PRO A 182 3.57 -3.89 -9.87
N GLU A 183 4.55 -4.67 -9.41
CA GLU A 183 5.25 -5.65 -10.25
C GLU A 183 4.34 -6.84 -10.56
N ILE A 184 3.55 -7.29 -9.59
CA ILE A 184 2.54 -8.33 -9.81
C ILE A 184 1.48 -7.85 -10.80
N ASN A 185 1.05 -6.59 -10.69
CA ASN A 185 0.10 -5.97 -11.63
C ASN A 185 0.70 -5.82 -13.03
N ILE A 186 1.94 -5.35 -13.16
CA ILE A 186 2.67 -5.29 -14.45
C ILE A 186 2.77 -6.68 -15.07
N ARG A 187 3.09 -7.72 -14.28
CA ARG A 187 3.14 -9.09 -14.78
C ARG A 187 1.81 -9.54 -15.36
N TRP A 188 0.72 -9.22 -14.66
CA TRP A 188 -0.63 -9.53 -15.13
C TRP A 188 -0.96 -8.75 -16.40
N TYR A 189 -0.66 -7.45 -16.48
CA TYR A 189 -0.89 -6.65 -17.69
C TYR A 189 -0.14 -7.21 -18.89
N LEU A 190 1.13 -7.58 -18.71
CA LEU A 190 1.94 -8.22 -19.76
C LEU A 190 1.34 -9.57 -20.18
N ASP A 191 0.84 -10.37 -19.24
CA ASP A 191 0.17 -11.64 -19.56
C ASP A 191 -1.11 -11.42 -20.37
N THR A 192 -1.98 -10.54 -19.89
CA THR A 192 -3.25 -10.17 -20.52
C THR A 192 -3.04 -9.56 -21.91
N ALA A 193 -1.92 -8.87 -22.14
CA ALA A 193 -1.51 -8.37 -23.46
C ALA A 193 -0.85 -9.43 -24.36
N GLY A 194 -0.78 -10.69 -23.96
CA GLY A 194 -0.15 -11.78 -24.73
C GLY A 194 1.39 -11.73 -24.74
N MET A 195 2.01 -10.97 -23.84
CA MET A 195 3.45 -10.67 -23.83
C MET A 195 4.29 -11.61 -22.95
N LYS A 196 3.79 -12.81 -22.61
CA LYS A 196 4.51 -13.81 -21.78
C LYS A 196 5.91 -14.19 -22.29
N ARG A 197 6.18 -14.05 -23.59
CA ARG A 197 7.47 -14.37 -24.21
C ARG A 197 8.42 -13.17 -24.35
N SER A 198 8.00 -11.98 -23.93
CA SER A 198 8.80 -10.75 -24.05
C SER A 198 9.94 -10.70 -23.02
N THR A 199 10.98 -9.94 -23.34
CA THR A 199 12.06 -9.61 -22.40
C THR A 199 11.52 -8.86 -21.18
N ALA A 200 10.52 -7.98 -21.37
CA ALA A 200 9.86 -7.27 -20.28
C ALA A 200 9.24 -8.22 -19.25
N TYR A 201 8.56 -9.29 -19.69
CA TYR A 201 7.97 -10.30 -18.81
C TYR A 201 9.02 -11.10 -18.03
N LEU A 202 10.19 -11.34 -18.65
CA LEU A 202 11.32 -11.98 -17.99
C LEU A 202 11.93 -11.06 -16.92
N ILE A 203 12.26 -9.82 -17.27
CA ILE A 203 12.84 -8.82 -16.34
C ILE A 203 11.89 -8.62 -15.15
N ASN A 204 10.61 -8.38 -15.41
CA ASN A 204 9.60 -8.24 -14.37
C ASN A 204 9.57 -9.48 -13.43
N GLY A 205 9.74 -10.69 -13.97
CA GLY A 205 9.83 -11.90 -13.13
C GLY A 205 11.03 -11.92 -12.19
N VAL A 206 12.19 -11.43 -12.63
CA VAL A 206 13.39 -11.28 -11.78
C VAL A 206 13.16 -10.22 -10.71
N VAL A 207 12.58 -9.07 -11.09
CA VAL A 207 12.26 -8.00 -10.14
C VAL A 207 11.28 -8.49 -9.07
N ILE A 208 10.22 -9.22 -9.45
CA ILE A 208 9.28 -9.84 -8.49
C ILE A 208 10.02 -10.75 -7.51
N PHE A 209 10.90 -11.62 -8.00
CA PHE A 209 11.63 -12.53 -7.13
C PHE A 209 12.46 -11.78 -6.09
N LEU A 210 13.23 -10.76 -6.50
CA LEU A 210 14.07 -9.97 -5.61
C LEU A 210 13.24 -9.12 -4.63
N ALA A 211 12.24 -8.41 -5.15
CA ALA A 211 11.37 -7.56 -4.34
C ALA A 211 10.60 -8.39 -3.29
N TRP A 212 10.13 -9.59 -3.66
CA TRP A 212 9.44 -10.49 -2.74
C TRP A 212 10.36 -11.00 -1.63
N LEU A 213 11.58 -11.43 -1.98
CA LEU A 213 12.56 -11.86 -0.98
C LEU A 213 12.83 -10.74 0.04
N ILE A 214 13.08 -9.52 -0.43
CA ILE A 214 13.43 -8.39 0.44
C ILE A 214 12.22 -7.94 1.26
N ALA A 215 11.12 -7.55 0.61
CA ALA A 215 10.01 -6.86 1.25
C ALA A 215 9.00 -7.80 1.94
N ARG A 216 8.93 -9.08 1.55
CA ARG A 216 7.92 -10.03 2.07
C ARG A 216 8.49 -11.18 2.89
N VAL A 217 9.79 -11.48 2.77
CA VAL A 217 10.47 -12.52 3.56
C VAL A 217 11.42 -11.90 4.57
N LEU A 218 12.45 -11.19 4.12
CA LEU A 218 13.47 -10.63 5.02
C LEU A 218 12.90 -9.55 5.93
N LEU A 219 12.09 -8.62 5.39
CA LEU A 219 11.47 -7.56 6.18
C LEU A 219 10.50 -8.10 7.25
N PHE A 220 9.74 -9.16 6.95
CA PHE A 220 8.87 -9.79 7.94
C PHE A 220 9.69 -10.44 9.06
N GLY A 221 10.79 -11.13 8.71
CA GLY A 221 11.73 -11.66 9.70
C GLY A 221 12.33 -10.56 10.58
N TYR A 222 12.75 -9.45 9.97
CA TYR A 222 13.23 -8.28 10.70
C TYR A 222 12.16 -7.67 11.62
N MET A 223 10.92 -7.56 11.13
CA MET A 223 9.82 -7.01 11.93
C MET A 223 9.55 -7.86 13.17
N PHE A 224 9.49 -9.20 13.05
CA PHE A 224 9.35 -10.08 14.21
C PHE A 224 10.51 -9.97 15.20
N TYR A 225 11.75 -9.88 14.68
CA TYR A 225 12.92 -9.63 15.50
C TYR A 225 12.81 -8.29 16.24
N HIS A 226 12.35 -7.23 15.57
CA HIS A 226 12.15 -5.92 16.18
C HIS A 226 11.06 -5.93 17.27
N VAL A 227 9.94 -6.61 17.02
CA VAL A 227 8.87 -6.83 18.01
C VAL A 227 9.41 -7.58 19.23
N TYR A 228 10.25 -8.59 19.03
CA TYR A 228 10.89 -9.34 20.12
C TYR A 228 11.77 -8.44 20.99
N LEU A 229 12.63 -7.60 20.38
CA LEU A 229 13.46 -6.65 21.13
C LEU A 229 12.63 -5.63 21.92
N HIS A 230 11.46 -5.25 21.41
CA HIS A 230 10.57 -4.26 22.01
C HIS A 230 9.38 -4.87 22.74
N TYR A 231 9.46 -6.15 23.12
CA TYR A 231 8.33 -6.91 23.67
C TYR A 231 7.72 -6.24 24.91
N THR A 232 8.56 -5.67 25.79
CA THR A 232 8.13 -4.96 27.01
C THR A 232 7.29 -3.73 26.73
N GLN A 233 7.38 -3.14 25.53
CA GLN A 233 6.52 -2.05 25.08
C GLN A 233 5.22 -2.62 24.51
N VAL A 234 5.30 -3.69 23.71
CA VAL A 234 4.14 -4.32 23.05
C VAL A 234 3.13 -4.87 24.06
N ILE A 235 3.57 -5.43 25.19
CA ILE A 235 2.67 -5.91 26.25
C ILE A 235 1.90 -4.79 26.97
N LYS A 236 2.27 -3.52 26.77
CA LYS A 236 1.57 -2.37 27.35
C LYS A 236 0.43 -1.86 26.48
N MET A 237 0.34 -2.31 25.22
CA MET A 237 -0.75 -1.97 24.30
C MET A 237 -2.08 -2.54 24.78
N HIS A 238 -3.19 -2.07 24.21
CA HIS A 238 -4.47 -2.73 24.41
C HIS A 238 -4.38 -4.21 23.97
N ALA A 239 -5.12 -5.08 24.64
CA ALA A 239 -5.12 -6.53 24.37
C ALA A 239 -5.40 -6.85 22.90
N PHE A 240 -6.30 -6.10 22.25
CA PHE A 240 -6.59 -6.27 20.83
C PHE A 240 -5.40 -5.89 19.94
N GLY A 241 -4.74 -4.76 20.20
CA GLY A 241 -3.52 -4.36 19.49
C GLY A 241 -2.37 -5.34 19.67
N TYR A 242 -2.18 -5.83 20.90
CA TYR A 242 -1.23 -6.91 21.19
C TYR A 242 -1.49 -8.14 20.31
N MET A 243 -2.74 -8.61 20.23
CA MET A 243 -3.10 -9.74 19.38
C MET A 243 -2.85 -9.44 17.89
N LEU A 244 -3.14 -8.23 17.42
CA LEU A 244 -2.96 -7.85 16.02
C LEU A 244 -1.49 -7.79 15.59
N VAL A 245 -0.59 -7.24 16.43
CA VAL A 245 0.86 -7.13 16.14
C VAL A 245 1.50 -8.48 15.90
N PHE A 246 1.05 -9.54 16.59
CA PHE A 246 1.55 -10.90 16.36
C PHE A 246 0.73 -11.66 15.32
N GLY A 247 -0.60 -11.64 15.44
CA GLY A 247 -1.49 -12.50 14.67
C GLY A 247 -1.50 -12.17 13.18
N VAL A 248 -1.74 -10.89 12.82
CA VAL A 248 -1.89 -10.49 11.42
C VAL A 248 -0.58 -10.70 10.65
N PRO A 249 0.58 -10.21 11.11
CA PRO A 249 1.83 -10.45 10.39
C PRO A 249 2.22 -11.92 10.31
N SER A 250 1.84 -12.77 11.28
CA SER A 250 2.11 -14.21 11.22
C SER A 250 1.35 -14.88 10.09
N VAL A 251 0.05 -14.59 9.95
CA VAL A 251 -0.76 -15.10 8.84
C VAL A 251 -0.22 -14.60 7.51
N LEU A 252 0.09 -13.30 7.42
CA LEU A 252 0.65 -12.70 6.21
C LEU A 252 2.03 -13.28 5.85
N ALA A 253 2.89 -13.56 6.83
CA ALA A 253 4.19 -14.21 6.61
C ALA A 253 4.02 -15.62 6.01
N ILE A 254 3.10 -16.41 6.54
CA ILE A 254 2.79 -17.76 6.00
C ILE A 254 2.32 -17.65 4.55
N MET A 255 1.39 -16.74 4.26
CA MET A 255 0.91 -16.49 2.89
C MET A 255 2.06 -16.07 1.97
N ASN A 256 2.93 -15.17 2.43
CA ASN A 256 4.10 -14.71 1.70
C ASN A 256 5.08 -15.84 1.38
N LEU A 257 5.30 -16.79 2.29
CA LEU A 257 6.15 -17.96 2.06
C LEU A 257 5.52 -18.93 1.04
N VAL A 258 4.21 -19.16 1.11
CA VAL A 258 3.48 -19.99 0.13
C VAL A 258 3.59 -19.39 -1.27
N TRP A 259 3.35 -18.09 -1.40
CA TRP A 259 3.48 -17.37 -2.67
C TRP A 259 4.94 -17.31 -3.16
N PHE A 260 5.92 -17.12 -2.27
CA PHE A 260 7.32 -17.16 -2.65
C PHE A 260 7.73 -18.53 -3.20
N GLY A 261 7.21 -19.61 -2.61
CA GLY A 261 7.38 -20.96 -3.15
C GLY A 261 6.84 -21.11 -4.58
N LYS A 262 5.72 -20.46 -4.92
CA LYS A 262 5.20 -20.42 -6.31
C LYS A 262 6.14 -19.65 -7.24
N ILE A 263 6.70 -18.52 -6.79
CA ILE A 263 7.66 -17.71 -7.55
C ILE A 263 8.94 -18.52 -7.84
N ILE A 264 9.51 -19.17 -6.82
CA ILE A 264 10.70 -20.03 -6.95
C ILE A 264 10.44 -21.14 -7.97
N LYS A 265 9.31 -21.85 -7.87
CA LYS A 265 8.93 -22.88 -8.85
C LYS A 265 8.86 -22.32 -10.27
N GLY A 266 8.34 -21.10 -10.43
CA GLY A 266 8.32 -20.38 -11.71
C GLY A 266 9.72 -20.13 -12.27
N VAL A 267 10.65 -19.64 -11.44
CA VAL A 267 12.05 -19.38 -11.83
C VAL A 267 12.77 -20.68 -12.20
N VAL A 268 12.64 -21.73 -11.38
CA VAL A 268 13.26 -23.05 -11.63
C VAL A 268 12.80 -23.62 -12.97
N LYS A 269 11.51 -23.52 -13.29
CA LYS A 269 10.96 -23.97 -14.59
C LYS A 269 11.53 -23.22 -15.80
N VAL A 270 11.89 -21.95 -15.64
CA VAL A 270 12.53 -21.16 -16.72
C VAL A 270 13.98 -21.58 -16.89
N LEU A 271 14.71 -21.79 -15.78
CA LEU A 271 16.11 -22.21 -15.81
C LEU A 271 16.27 -23.64 -16.35
N SER A 272 15.36 -24.55 -16.00
CA SER A 272 15.40 -25.95 -16.45
C SER A 272 15.11 -26.12 -17.94
N LYS A 273 14.47 -25.14 -18.60
CA LYS A 273 14.23 -25.15 -20.05
C LYS A 273 15.38 -24.56 -20.87
N ARG A 274 16.35 -23.92 -20.21
CA ARG A 274 17.55 -23.35 -20.83
C ARG A 274 18.77 -24.25 -20.68
N ARG A 275 18.65 -25.34 -19.89
CA ARG A 275 19.56 -26.48 -19.90
C ARG A 275 19.06 -27.48 -20.92
#